data_AF-A0A2M7YLN7-F1
#
_entry.id   AF-A0A2M7YLN7-F1
#
_cell.length_a   1.000
_cell.length_b   1.000
_cell.length_c   1.000
_cell.angle_alpha   90.00
_cell.angle_beta   90.00
_cell.angle_gamma   90.00
#
_symmetry.space_group_name_H-M   'P 1'
#
loop_
_entity.id
_entity.type
_entity.pdbx_description
1 polymer ?
#
loop_
_entity_poly.entity_id
_entity_poly.type
_entity_poly.pdbx_seq_one_letter_code
_entity_poly.pdbx_strand_id
1 'polypeptide(L)'
;MTVPSIKRVFLISGDIIVFYLSLWLTLFIRYGNNFDYQKWERHFWSFTIIYLLWLIVFYIAGFYELTIARNDLRFYSTLSRGLLINFALA
;
A
#
# COMPACT_ATOMS: atom_id res chain seq x y z
N MET A 1 -12.03 -19.19 12.24
CA MET A 1 -12.11 -18.34 11.04
C MET A 1 -12.82 -17.05 11.42
N THR A 2 -12.08 -15.99 11.79
CA THR A 2 -12.69 -14.70 12.13
C THR A 2 -13.03 -13.97 10.84
N VAL A 3 -14.31 -13.83 10.55
CA VAL A 3 -14.82 -13.12 9.38
C VAL A 3 -14.25 -11.69 9.38
N PRO A 4 -13.57 -11.23 8.30
CA PRO A 4 -13.03 -9.88 8.28
C PRO A 4 -14.17 -8.86 8.34
N SER A 5 -14.07 -7.91 9.27
CA SER A 5 -15.05 -6.83 9.38
C SER A 5 -15.10 -6.05 8.06
N ILE A 6 -16.30 -5.69 7.60
CA ILE A 6 -16.54 -4.97 6.33
C ILE A 6 -15.60 -3.75 6.13
N LYS A 7 -15.23 -3.10 7.25
CA LYS A 7 -14.32 -1.94 7.30
C LYS A 7 -12.89 -2.32 6.87
N ARG A 8 -12.40 -3.49 7.27
CA ARG A 8 -11.06 -4.00 6.90
C ARG A 8 -10.97 -4.26 5.41
N VAL A 9 -12.04 -4.83 4.84
CA VAL A 9 -12.15 -5.05 3.39
C VAL A 9 -12.15 -3.71 2.66
N PHE A 10 -12.86 -2.71 3.18
CA PHE A 10 -12.87 -1.36 2.60
C PHE A 10 -11.46 -0.73 2.57
N LEU A 11 -10.70 -0.79 3.68
CA LEU A 11 -9.33 -0.28 3.71
C LEU A 11 -8.43 -0.97 2.69
N ILE A 12 -8.41 -2.31 2.67
CA ILE A 12 -7.59 -3.08 1.72
C ILE A 12 -7.99 -2.74 0.27
N SER A 13 -9.29 -2.66 0.00
CA SER A 13 -9.78 -2.29 -1.34
C SER A 13 -9.40 -0.87 -1.73
N GLY A 14 -9.39 0.07 -0.78
CA GLY A 14 -8.96 1.44 -0.98
C GLY A 14 -7.49 1.52 -1.40
N ASP A 15 -6.60 0.83 -0.70
CA ASP A 15 -5.17 0.79 -1.04
C ASP A 15 -4.94 0.16 -2.42
N ILE A 16 -5.63 -0.93 -2.72
CA ILE A 16 -5.57 -1.57 -4.05
C ILE A 16 -6.00 -0.57 -5.14
N ILE A 17 -7.11 0.12 -4.94
CA ILE A 17 -7.60 1.13 -5.88
C ILE A 17 -6.54 2.23 -6.06
N VAL A 18 -5.98 2.77 -4.98
CA VAL A 18 -4.97 3.85 -5.02
C VAL A 18 -3.70 3.38 -5.76
N PHE A 19 -3.23 2.17 -5.51
CA PHE A 19 -2.06 1.61 -6.20
C PHE A 19 -2.29 1.46 -7.71
N TYR A 20 -3.43 0.93 -8.14
CA TYR A 20 -3.73 0.82 -9.57
C TYR A 20 -4.05 2.16 -10.23
N LEU A 21 -4.68 3.09 -9.51
CA LEU A 21 -4.86 4.48 -9.96
C LEU A 21 -3.52 5.18 -10.15
N SER A 22 -2.59 5.01 -9.22
CA SER A 22 -1.24 5.57 -9.31
C SER A 22 -0.47 5.01 -10.51
N LEU A 23 -0.57 3.69 -10.77
CA LEU A 23 0.02 3.09 -11.96
C LEU A 23 -0.57 3.67 -13.25
N TRP A 24 -1.90 3.72 -13.32
CA TRP A 24 -2.61 4.24 -14.48
C TRP A 24 -2.25 5.71 -14.72
N LEU A 25 -2.26 6.54 -13.68
CA LEU A 25 -1.91 7.95 -13.75
C LEU A 25 -0.44 8.14 -14.17
N THR A 26 0.48 7.34 -13.61
CA THR A 26 1.90 7.38 -13.98
C THR A 26 2.09 7.03 -15.46
N LEU A 27 1.42 5.98 -15.95
CA LEU A 27 1.49 5.60 -17.36
C LEU A 27 0.83 6.63 -18.27
N PHE A 28 -0.28 7.23 -17.83
CA PHE A 28 -0.97 8.30 -18.56
C PHE A 28 -0.11 9.55 -18.68
N ILE A 29 0.50 10.01 -17.57
CA ILE A 29 1.40 11.17 -17.57
C ILE A 29 2.67 10.86 -18.40
N ARG A 30 3.22 9.65 -18.27
CA ARG A 30 4.49 9.28 -18.91
C ARG A 30 4.38 9.02 -20.42
N TYR A 31 3.30 8.37 -20.86
CA TYR A 31 3.14 7.96 -22.26
C TYR A 31 2.09 8.78 -23.01
N GLY A 32 1.20 9.51 -22.33
CA GLY A 32 0.18 10.36 -22.95
C GLY A 32 -0.64 9.61 -24.00
N ASN A 33 -0.68 10.14 -25.22
CA ASN A 33 -1.36 9.52 -26.37
C ASN A 33 -0.67 8.27 -26.96
N ASN A 34 0.57 7.97 -26.55
CA ASN A 34 1.32 6.77 -26.98
C ASN A 34 1.16 5.60 -25.99
N PHE A 35 0.11 5.66 -25.17
CA PHE A 35 -0.30 4.58 -24.29
C PHE A 35 -0.69 3.36 -25.14
N ASP A 36 0.02 2.26 -24.93
CA ASP A 36 -0.18 1.01 -25.66
C ASP A 36 -0.35 -0.12 -24.65
N TYR A 37 -1.26 -1.05 -24.95
CA TYR A 37 -1.63 -2.15 -24.07
C TYR A 37 -0.44 -3.05 -23.72
N GLN A 38 0.48 -3.26 -24.68
CA GLN A 38 1.72 -4.02 -24.42
C GLN A 38 2.63 -3.36 -23.38
N LYS A 39 2.68 -2.02 -23.35
CA LYS A 39 3.47 -1.29 -22.35
C LYS A 39 2.82 -1.38 -20.98
N TRP A 40 1.49 -1.34 -20.92
CA TRP A 40 0.72 -1.50 -19.70
C TRP A 40 0.93 -2.90 -19.10
N GLU A 41 0.77 -3.97 -19.89
CA GLU A 41 0.91 -5.36 -19.42
C GLU A 41 2.30 -5.63 -18.85
N ARG A 42 3.35 -5.11 -19.51
CA ARG A 42 4.74 -5.25 -19.04
C ARG A 42 4.97 -4.58 -17.69
N HIS A 43 4.40 -3.40 -17.45
CA HIS A 43 4.56 -2.70 -16.18
C HIS A 43 3.63 -3.26 -15.11
N PHE A 44 2.46 -3.78 -15.49
CA PHE A 44 1.48 -4.35 -14.58
C PHE A 44 2.09 -5.46 -13.72
N TRP A 45 2.82 -6.40 -14.32
CA TRP A 45 3.46 -7.50 -13.58
C TRP A 45 4.51 -7.01 -12.58
N SER A 46 5.40 -6.11 -12.98
CA SER A 46 6.45 -5.56 -12.10
C SER A 46 5.87 -4.79 -10.92
N PHE A 47 4.84 -3.97 -11.16
CA PHE A 47 4.20 -3.17 -10.11
C PHE A 47 3.31 -4.02 -9.20
N THR A 48 2.67 -5.07 -9.72
CA THR A 48 1.86 -5.99 -8.90
C THR A 48 2.69 -6.63 -7.80
N ILE A 49 3.93 -7.05 -8.08
CA ILE A 49 4.85 -7.62 -7.08
C ILE A 49 5.14 -6.61 -5.97
N ILE A 50 5.40 -5.35 -6.34
CA ILE A 50 5.67 -4.26 -5.39
C ILE A 50 4.42 -3.98 -4.54
N TYR A 51 3.23 -3.92 -5.16
CA TYR A 51 1.97 -3.70 -4.45
C TYR A 51 1.64 -4.84 -3.48
N LEU A 52 1.95 -6.07 -3.85
CA LEU A 52 1.78 -7.23 -2.97
C LEU A 52 2.72 -7.14 -1.75
N LEU A 53 3.97 -6.75 -1.96
CA LEU A 53 4.92 -6.49 -0.88
C LEU A 53 4.44 -5.36 0.03
N TRP A 54 3.96 -4.25 -0.53
CA TRP A 54 3.39 -3.14 0.23
C TRP A 54 2.14 -3.54 1.03
N LEU A 55 1.23 -4.33 0.45
CA LEU A 55 0.07 -4.88 1.15
C LEU A 55 0.50 -5.76 2.33
N ILE A 56 1.54 -6.58 2.17
CA ILE A 56 2.11 -7.39 3.26
C ILE A 56 2.67 -6.48 4.36
N VAL A 57 3.42 -5.44 4.01
CA VAL A 57 3.95 -4.46 4.97
C VAL A 57 2.82 -3.78 5.74
N PHE A 58 1.78 -3.30 5.06
CA PHE A 58 0.62 -2.69 5.71
C PHE A 58 -0.18 -3.67 6.58
N TYR A 59 -0.23 -4.94 6.16
CA TYR A 59 -0.84 -6.02 6.93
C TYR A 59 -0.06 -6.30 8.22
N ILE A 60 1.26 -6.45 8.15
CA ILE A 60 2.13 -6.68 9.31
C ILE A 60 2.16 -5.46 10.23
N ALA A 61 2.15 -4.25 9.66
CA ALA A 61 2.12 -3.01 10.41
C ALA A 61 0.76 -2.73 11.09
N GLY A 62 -0.25 -3.59 10.89
CA GLY A 62 -1.54 -3.48 11.56
C GLY A 62 -2.41 -2.32 11.06
N PHE A 63 -2.08 -1.67 9.94
CA PHE A 63 -2.87 -0.55 9.39
C PHE A 63 -4.32 -0.95 9.04
N TYR A 64 -4.56 -2.25 8.87
CA TYR A 64 -5.89 -2.81 8.63
C TYR A 64 -6.65 -3.21 9.90
N GLU A 65 -6.05 -3.06 11.08
CA GLU A 65 -6.73 -3.27 12.36
C GLU A 65 -7.36 -1.96 12.86
N LEU A 66 -8.69 -1.87 12.73
CA LEU A 66 -9.43 -0.72 13.24
C LEU A 66 -9.34 -0.53 14.76
N THR A 67 -8.89 -1.55 15.50
CA THR A 67 -8.69 -1.48 16.96
C THR A 67 -7.62 -0.46 17.34
N ILE A 68 -6.63 -0.23 16.47
CA ILE A 68 -5.52 0.72 16.69
C ILE A 68 -5.95 2.17 16.48
N ALA A 69 -6.96 2.40 15.62
CA ALA A 69 -7.44 3.75 15.29
C ALA A 69 -8.16 4.44 16.46
N ARG A 70 -8.44 3.74 17.56
CA ARG A 70 -9.23 4.31 18.65
C ARG A 70 -8.42 4.98 19.74
N ASN A 71 -7.26 4.47 20.18
CA ASN A 71 -6.43 5.09 21.21
C ASN A 71 -5.19 4.24 21.58
N ASP A 72 -4.04 4.38 20.89
CA ASP A 72 -2.79 3.94 21.52
C ASP A 72 -1.58 4.78 21.09
N LEU A 73 -1.23 5.75 21.94
CA LEU A 73 0.01 6.53 21.86
C LEU A 73 1.28 5.64 21.78
N ARG A 74 1.19 4.36 22.13
CA ARG A 74 2.27 3.37 21.97
C ARG A 74 2.59 3.01 20.51
N PHE A 75 1.62 3.14 19.59
CA PHE A 75 1.86 2.90 18.16
C PHE A 75 2.81 3.95 17.58
N TYR A 76 2.61 5.22 17.93
CA TYR A 76 3.47 6.33 17.50
C TYR A 76 4.88 6.23 18.08
N SER A 77 5.01 5.75 19.33
CA SER A 77 6.32 5.50 19.95
C SER A 77 7.10 4.36 19.30
N THR A 78 6.41 3.38 18.70
CA THR A 78 7.04 2.22 18.05
C THR A 78 7.43 2.56 16.61
N LEU A 79 6.56 3.28 15.89
CA LEU A 79 6.85 3.79 14.55
C LEU A 79 8.02 4.78 14.55
N SER A 80 8.05 5.74 15.49
CA SER A 80 9.14 6.71 15.59
C SER A 80 10.48 6.06 15.91
N ARG A 81 10.51 5.03 16.76
CA ARG A 81 11.71 4.21 17.01
C ARG A 81 12.18 3.46 15.76
N GLY A 82 11.26 2.83 15.03
CA GLY A 82 11.58 2.11 13.79
C GLY A 82 12.14 3.04 12.71
N LEU A 83 11.58 4.25 12.57
CA LEU A 83 12.05 5.27 11.65
C LEU A 83 13.44 5.81 12.06
N LEU A 84 13.67 6.07 13.34
CA LEU A 84 14.97 6.54 13.84
C LEU A 84 16.08 5.49 13.66
N ILE A 85 15.78 4.22 13.85
CA ILE A 85 16.75 3.14 13.63
C ILE A 85 17.06 2.99 12.14
N ASN A 86 16.06 3.04 11.26
CA ASN A 86 16.29 3.02 9.82
C ASN A 86 17.07 4.26 9.33
N PHE A 87 16.80 5.43 9.92
CA PHE A 87 17.54 6.65 9.61
C PHE A 87 19.00 6.61 10.08
N ALA A 88 19.30 5.94 11.19
CA ALA A 88 20.67 5.76 11.66
C ALA A 88 21.46 4.69 10.88
N LEU A 89 20.75 3.79 10.17
CA LEU A 89 21.33 2.71 9.36
C LEU A 89 21.51 3.08 7.87
N ALA A 90 20.79 4.10 7.40
CA ALA A 90 20.92 4.66 6.05
C ALA A 90 22.03 5.71 5.99
#